data_AF-A0A1H4FQN6-F1
#
_entry.id   AF-A0A1H4FQN6-F1
#
_cell.length_a   1.000
_cell.length_b   1.000
_cell.length_c   1.000
_cell.angle_alpha   90.00
_cell.angle_beta   90.00
_cell.angle_gamma   90.00
#
_symmetry.space_group_name_H-M   'P 1'
#
loop_
_entity.id
_entity.type
_entity.pdbx_description
1 polymer ?
#
loop_
_entity_poly.entity_id
_entity_poly.type
_entity_poly.pdbx_seq_one_letter_code
_entity_poly.pdbx_strand_id
1 'polypeptide(L)'
;MIQKTYHFHDFNELNDVISDIKSETAFQSASGVLMQLYNPRLDLDESLIIKTLNHAFPDACISGVSVANLGGEKFDISFFPLELSVTFFTKTKLIQYDYNMETTTSFVAGRVMNEILETLDNVKCLQVFYASNSISVTVFRNEFRHHKLPMFGIKAGRNINRKNTAHVYGRDVYANGIVVVAFINSTLKLFMENNLGWQPIGREMAITKTEGDNIVSEIDKNPATEVYAKYLKVNPNQYFVQNVCDFPLILERNGHQIARVPEACTEEGQIAFASDVHVGDHFRLSYATPEQLFALTEQSVQDLENFCAEVVLN
;
A
#
# COMPACT_ATOMS: atom_id res chain seq x y z
N MET A 1 4.48 11.43 20.65
CA MET A 1 3.84 10.12 20.37
C MET A 1 4.85 9.03 20.67
N ILE A 2 4.44 7.77 20.82
CA ILE A 2 5.40 6.66 21.03
C ILE A 2 5.04 5.53 20.06
N GLN A 3 6.02 5.07 19.29
CA GLN A 3 5.88 3.93 18.37
C GLN A 3 6.79 2.78 18.84
N LYS A 4 6.26 1.56 18.81
CA LYS A 4 7.00 0.33 19.09
C LYS A 4 6.70 -0.70 18.03
N THR A 5 7.71 -1.47 17.63
CA THR A 5 7.56 -2.55 16.65
C THR A 5 7.84 -3.87 17.33
N TYR A 6 6.94 -4.84 17.11
CA TYR A 6 7.04 -6.20 17.61
C TYR A 6 7.14 -7.17 16.44
N HIS A 7 7.89 -8.25 16.64
CA HIS A 7 8.02 -9.34 15.68
C HIS A 7 7.60 -10.64 16.34
N PHE A 8 6.76 -11.43 15.68
CA PHE A 8 6.30 -12.73 16.19
C PHE A 8 6.07 -13.76 15.08
N HIS A 9 6.24 -15.03 15.40
CA HIS A 9 6.17 -16.15 14.47
C HIS A 9 4.94 -17.03 14.66
N ASP A 10 4.36 -17.02 15.86
CA ASP A 10 3.23 -17.88 16.21
C ASP A 10 2.29 -17.23 17.26
N PHE A 11 1.25 -17.97 17.64
CA PHE A 11 0.24 -17.50 18.58
C PHE A 11 0.74 -17.36 20.03
N ASN A 12 1.78 -18.09 20.43
CA ASN A 12 2.35 -17.94 21.78
C ASN A 12 3.10 -16.62 21.86
N GLU A 13 3.97 -16.35 20.88
CA GLU A 13 4.68 -15.07 20.79
C GLU A 13 3.71 -13.90 20.64
N LEU A 14 2.59 -14.06 19.91
CA LEU A 14 1.53 -13.05 19.86
C LEU A 14 0.92 -12.75 21.25
N ASN A 15 0.72 -13.76 22.09
CA ASN A 15 0.19 -13.57 23.45
C ASN A 15 1.20 -12.83 24.35
N ASP A 16 2.49 -13.09 24.18
CA ASP A 16 3.55 -12.36 24.88
C ASP A 16 3.57 -10.89 24.43
N VAL A 17 3.51 -10.63 23.12
CA VAL A 17 3.40 -9.27 22.55
C VAL A 17 2.16 -8.53 23.09
N ILE A 18 1.00 -9.19 23.17
CA ILE A 18 -0.23 -8.61 23.72
C ILE A 18 -0.02 -8.21 25.19
N SER A 19 0.65 -9.07 25.96
CA SER A 19 0.90 -8.85 27.39
C SER A 19 1.84 -7.66 27.59
N ASP A 20 2.89 -7.56 26.78
CA ASP A 20 3.83 -6.45 26.78
C ASP A 20 3.12 -5.13 26.45
N ILE A 21 2.34 -5.07 25.36
CA ILE A 21 1.59 -3.85 24.98
C ILE A 21 0.64 -3.41 26.10
N LYS A 22 -0.06 -4.33 26.77
CA LYS A 22 -0.98 -4.01 27.88
C LYS A 22 -0.26 -3.44 29.10
N SER A 23 0.99 -3.85 29.32
CA SER A 23 1.82 -3.37 30.42
C SER A 23 2.38 -1.95 30.20
N GLU A 24 2.36 -1.45 28.96
CA GLU A 24 2.87 -0.13 28.61
C GLU A 24 2.06 1.00 29.26
N THR A 25 2.74 1.92 29.94
CA THR A 25 2.12 3.14 30.47
C THR A 25 1.60 4.04 29.35
N ALA A 26 2.26 4.02 28.19
CA ALA A 26 1.83 4.74 26.99
C ALA A 26 0.47 4.25 26.48
N PHE A 27 0.21 2.94 26.55
CA PHE A 27 -1.07 2.36 26.16
C PHE A 27 -2.20 2.87 27.06
N GLN A 28 -1.99 2.90 28.38
CA GLN A 28 -3.01 3.32 29.35
C GLN A 28 -3.36 4.82 29.26
N SER A 29 -2.46 5.65 28.72
CA SER A 29 -2.64 7.10 28.62
C SER A 29 -2.92 7.61 27.20
N ALA A 30 -3.00 6.70 26.22
CA ALA A 30 -3.18 7.05 24.83
C ALA A 30 -4.58 7.61 24.54
N SER A 31 -4.67 8.68 23.75
CA SER A 31 -5.91 9.18 23.16
C SER A 31 -6.35 8.37 21.93
N GLY A 32 -5.42 7.60 21.36
CA GLY A 32 -5.64 6.74 20.21
C GLY A 32 -4.49 5.75 20.08
N VAL A 33 -4.82 4.51 19.73
CA VAL A 33 -3.85 3.43 19.52
C VAL A 33 -4.01 2.93 18.09
N LEU A 34 -2.94 3.02 17.30
CA LEU A 34 -2.87 2.45 15.96
C LEU A 34 -2.03 1.18 16.00
N MET A 35 -2.52 0.10 15.41
CA MET A 35 -1.83 -1.17 15.30
C MET A 35 -1.73 -1.53 13.82
N GLN A 36 -0.51 -1.46 13.28
CA GLN A 36 -0.22 -1.77 11.89
C GLN A 36 0.38 -3.17 11.77
N LEU A 37 -0.36 -4.12 11.19
CA LEU A 37 0.10 -5.50 11.02
C LEU A 37 0.55 -5.77 9.58
N TYR A 38 1.79 -6.23 9.44
CA TYR A 38 2.37 -6.68 8.18
C TYR A 38 2.63 -8.19 8.27
N ASN A 39 1.88 -8.97 7.48
CA ASN A 39 1.98 -10.42 7.51
C ASN A 39 2.63 -10.96 6.23
N PRO A 40 3.91 -11.39 6.27
CA PRO A 40 4.50 -12.09 5.14
C PRO A 40 4.15 -13.59 5.11
N ARG A 41 3.65 -14.15 6.21
CA ARG A 41 3.47 -15.59 6.41
C ARG A 41 2.22 -16.12 5.73
N LEU A 42 2.31 -17.37 5.29
CA LEU A 42 1.23 -18.10 4.60
C LEU A 42 0.71 -19.31 5.38
N ASP A 43 1.32 -19.62 6.53
CA ASP A 43 1.10 -20.82 7.33
C ASP A 43 0.32 -20.57 8.63
N LEU A 44 -0.08 -19.32 8.90
CA LEU A 44 -0.86 -18.94 10.08
C LEU A 44 -2.30 -18.61 9.71
N ASP A 45 -3.21 -18.81 10.69
CA ASP A 45 -4.61 -18.38 10.58
C ASP A 45 -4.72 -16.87 10.85
N GLU A 46 -4.76 -16.10 9.77
CA GLU A 46 -4.87 -14.64 9.79
C GLU A 46 -6.14 -14.17 10.50
N SER A 47 -7.26 -14.87 10.32
CA SER A 47 -8.53 -14.53 10.99
C SER A 47 -8.43 -14.70 12.50
N LEU A 48 -7.74 -15.74 12.97
CA LEU A 48 -7.51 -15.94 14.40
C LEU A 48 -6.59 -14.85 14.99
N ILE A 49 -5.54 -14.44 14.27
CA ILE A 49 -4.65 -13.35 14.70
C ILE A 49 -5.45 -12.05 14.86
N ILE A 50 -6.21 -11.65 13.83
CA ILE A 50 -6.98 -10.40 13.83
C ILE A 50 -8.07 -10.42 14.90
N LYS A 51 -8.76 -11.54 15.11
CA LYS A 51 -9.73 -11.69 16.20
C LYS A 51 -9.07 -11.57 17.57
N THR A 52 -7.91 -12.18 17.75
CA THR A 52 -7.16 -12.12 19.02
C THR A 52 -6.74 -10.68 19.33
N LEU A 53 -6.21 -9.94 18.36
CA LEU A 53 -5.84 -8.53 18.53
C LEU A 53 -7.06 -7.64 18.80
N ASN A 54 -8.14 -7.77 18.02
CA ASN A 54 -9.36 -6.99 18.23
C ASN A 54 -10.02 -7.29 19.60
N HIS A 55 -9.96 -8.54 20.07
CA HIS A 55 -10.45 -8.90 21.40
C HIS A 55 -9.56 -8.32 22.52
N ALA A 56 -8.25 -8.35 22.34
CA ALA A 56 -7.31 -7.82 23.31
C ALA A 56 -7.33 -6.28 23.41
N PHE A 57 -7.63 -5.60 22.30
CA PHE A 57 -7.56 -4.15 22.15
C PHE A 57 -8.80 -3.58 21.41
N PRO A 58 -10.00 -3.64 22.00
CA PRO A 58 -11.24 -3.24 21.31
C PRO A 58 -11.25 -1.77 20.84
N ASP A 59 -10.61 -0.89 21.61
CA ASP A 59 -10.54 0.55 21.33
C ASP A 59 -9.37 0.94 20.40
N ALA A 60 -8.48 0.00 20.06
CA ALA A 60 -7.41 0.26 19.10
C ALA A 60 -7.95 0.22 17.66
N CYS A 61 -7.35 1.03 16.79
CA CYS A 61 -7.52 0.92 15.36
C CYS A 61 -6.48 -0.07 14.82
N ILE A 62 -6.93 -1.15 14.20
CA ILE A 62 -6.08 -2.13 13.54
C ILE A 62 -6.19 -1.89 12.03
N SER A 63 -5.05 -1.69 11.38
CA SER A 63 -4.92 -1.68 9.93
C SER A 63 -3.75 -2.59 9.54
N GLY A 64 -3.85 -3.32 8.45
CA GLY A 64 -2.76 -4.21 8.08
C GLY A 64 -2.95 -4.86 6.75
N VAL A 65 -1.93 -5.55 6.27
CA VAL A 65 -1.97 -6.26 4.98
C VAL A 65 -1.13 -7.52 4.99
N SER A 66 -1.50 -8.46 4.12
CA SER A 66 -0.57 -9.47 3.63
C SER A 66 0.54 -8.79 2.83
N VAL A 67 1.78 -9.20 3.08
CA VAL A 67 2.97 -8.68 2.41
C VAL A 67 3.58 -9.80 1.57
N ALA A 68 4.05 -9.46 0.39
CA ALA A 68 4.73 -10.41 -0.48
C ALA A 68 5.85 -9.70 -1.23
N ASN A 69 6.85 -10.48 -1.61
CA ASN A 69 7.89 -10.04 -2.53
C ASN A 69 7.54 -10.45 -3.97
N LEU A 70 8.05 -9.70 -4.94
CA LEU A 70 8.00 -10.06 -6.37
C LEU A 70 9.22 -10.90 -6.79
N GLY A 71 10.20 -11.07 -5.91
CA GLY A 71 11.42 -11.83 -6.18
C GLY A 71 11.17 -13.33 -6.32
N GLY A 72 12.09 -14.02 -7.01
CA GLY A 72 12.09 -15.48 -7.10
C GLY A 72 12.24 -16.17 -5.73
N GLU A 73 12.17 -17.50 -5.70
CA GLU A 73 12.15 -18.29 -4.45
C GLU A 73 13.29 -17.98 -3.47
N LYS A 74 14.46 -17.55 -3.97
CA LYS A 74 15.60 -17.13 -3.14
C LYS A 74 15.27 -15.96 -2.20
N PHE A 75 14.30 -15.13 -2.55
CA PHE A 75 13.92 -13.94 -1.80
C PHE A 75 12.62 -14.13 -1.02
N ASP A 76 12.05 -15.35 -1.00
CA ASP A 76 10.77 -15.66 -0.36
C ASP A 76 10.79 -15.24 1.13
N ILE A 77 9.95 -14.26 1.46
CA ILE A 77 9.84 -13.70 2.81
C ILE A 77 8.82 -14.43 3.67
N SER A 78 8.15 -15.47 3.17
CA SER A 78 7.05 -16.14 3.88
C SER A 78 7.44 -16.83 5.19
N PHE A 79 8.74 -16.95 5.46
CA PHE A 79 9.28 -17.48 6.70
C PHE A 79 9.65 -16.39 7.72
N PHE A 80 9.60 -15.12 7.34
CA PHE A 80 9.91 -14.00 8.23
C PHE A 80 8.81 -13.85 9.30
N PRO A 81 9.12 -13.27 10.47
CA PRO A 81 8.10 -12.97 11.47
C PRO A 81 7.07 -11.98 10.92
N LEU A 82 5.86 -12.03 11.48
CA LEU A 82 4.91 -10.93 11.36
C LEU A 82 5.47 -9.72 12.06
N GLU A 83 5.20 -8.54 11.51
CA GLU A 83 5.55 -7.28 12.13
C GLU A 83 4.29 -6.55 12.58
N LEU A 84 4.23 -6.19 13.87
CA LEU A 84 3.18 -5.36 14.44
C LEU A 84 3.79 -4.05 14.95
N SER A 85 3.54 -2.96 14.23
CA SER A 85 3.89 -1.61 14.68
C SER A 85 2.73 -0.99 15.45
N VAL A 86 2.96 -0.65 16.71
CA VAL A 86 1.97 -0.04 17.61
C VAL A 86 2.35 1.40 17.90
N THR A 87 1.46 2.33 17.60
CA THR A 87 1.65 3.76 17.86
C THR A 87 0.62 4.26 18.87
N PHE A 88 1.12 4.81 19.97
CA PHE A 88 0.37 5.46 21.02
C PHE A 88 0.34 6.98 20.80
N PHE A 89 -0.84 7.50 20.46
CA PHE A 89 -1.07 8.92 20.29
C PHE A 89 -1.51 9.56 21.60
N THR A 90 -0.99 10.74 21.92
CA THR A 90 -1.35 11.47 23.16
C THR A 90 -2.46 12.50 22.96
N LYS A 91 -2.60 13.06 21.76
CA LYS A 91 -3.58 14.10 21.41
C LYS A 91 -4.38 13.83 20.14
N THR A 92 -4.09 12.71 19.47
CA THR A 92 -4.76 12.34 18.22
C THR A 92 -5.76 11.24 18.50
N LYS A 93 -7.02 11.51 18.17
CA LYS A 93 -8.07 10.50 18.14
C LYS A 93 -8.02 9.79 16.79
N LEU A 94 -8.20 8.49 16.81
CA LEU A 94 -8.30 7.66 15.63
C LEU A 94 -9.71 7.11 15.51
N ILE A 95 -10.22 7.02 14.28
CA ILE A 95 -11.47 6.30 14.00
C ILE A 95 -11.25 5.42 12.79
N GLN A 96 -11.54 4.13 12.94
CA GLN A 96 -11.41 3.12 11.90
C GLN A 96 -12.75 2.84 11.22
N TYR A 97 -12.72 2.70 9.90
CA TYR A 97 -13.83 2.28 9.06
C TYR A 97 -13.39 1.15 8.13
N ASP A 98 -14.17 0.09 8.11
CA ASP A 98 -13.94 -1.07 7.27
C ASP A 98 -15.04 -1.17 6.22
N TYR A 99 -14.66 -1.40 4.98
CA TYR A 99 -15.60 -1.59 3.89
C TYR A 99 -15.31 -2.93 3.18
N ASN A 100 -16.21 -3.90 3.38
CA ASN A 100 -16.17 -5.19 2.69
C ASN A 100 -16.76 -5.03 1.27
N MET A 101 -15.90 -5.02 0.25
CA MET A 101 -16.28 -4.84 -1.15
C MET A 101 -16.97 -6.05 -1.78
N GLU A 102 -17.12 -7.16 -1.05
CA GLU A 102 -18.00 -8.27 -1.46
C GLU A 102 -19.48 -7.94 -1.20
N THR A 103 -19.75 -7.02 -0.28
CA THR A 103 -21.10 -6.65 0.17
C THR A 103 -21.52 -5.24 -0.22
N THR A 104 -20.59 -4.42 -0.71
CA THR A 104 -20.86 -3.05 -1.16
C THR A 104 -19.97 -2.69 -2.35
N THR A 105 -20.29 -1.60 -3.05
CA THR A 105 -19.45 -1.08 -4.12
C THR A 105 -18.51 0.00 -3.59
N SER A 106 -17.39 0.23 -4.27
CA SER A 106 -16.45 1.31 -3.94
C SER A 106 -17.10 2.69 -3.98
N PHE A 107 -18.04 2.91 -4.91
CA PHE A 107 -18.82 4.13 -4.99
C PHE A 107 -19.66 4.35 -3.72
N VAL A 108 -20.43 3.33 -3.31
CA VAL A 108 -21.26 3.43 -2.09
C VAL A 108 -20.40 3.62 -0.85
N ALA A 109 -19.30 2.86 -0.72
CA ALA A 109 -18.36 3.05 0.39
C ALA A 109 -17.75 4.46 0.41
N GLY A 110 -17.42 5.01 -0.77
CA GLY A 110 -16.89 6.37 -0.90
C GLY A 110 -17.91 7.43 -0.50
N ARG A 111 -19.18 7.25 -0.87
CA ARG A 111 -20.30 8.11 -0.45
C ARG A 111 -20.49 8.09 1.07
N VAL A 112 -20.49 6.90 1.67
CA VAL A 112 -20.58 6.74 3.12
C VAL A 112 -19.40 7.42 3.82
N MET A 113 -18.18 7.23 3.31
CA MET A 113 -16.99 7.91 3.85
C MET A 113 -17.12 9.43 3.73
N ASN A 114 -17.65 9.95 2.63
CA ASN A 114 -17.88 11.38 2.46
C ASN A 114 -18.84 11.93 3.52
N GLU A 115 -19.99 11.27 3.73
CA GLU A 115 -20.98 11.66 4.74
C GLU A 115 -20.37 11.64 6.15
N ILE A 116 -19.56 10.63 6.47
CA ILE A 116 -18.80 10.57 7.72
C ILE A 116 -17.88 11.79 7.86
N LEU A 117 -17.09 12.12 6.83
CA LEU A 117 -16.16 13.24 6.86
C LEU A 117 -16.87 14.59 7.05
N GLU A 118 -18.09 14.75 6.53
CA GLU A 118 -18.91 15.95 6.75
C GLU A 118 -19.34 16.13 8.21
N THR A 119 -19.36 15.06 9.01
CA THR A 119 -19.69 15.10 10.44
C THR A 119 -18.48 15.24 11.36
N LEU A 120 -17.26 15.08 10.83
CA LEU A 120 -16.04 15.06 11.63
C LEU A 120 -15.30 16.39 11.49
N ASP A 121 -15.07 17.05 12.62
CA ASP A 121 -14.19 18.22 12.67
C ASP A 121 -12.72 17.81 12.83
N ASN A 122 -11.81 18.60 12.28
CA ASN A 122 -10.36 18.48 12.47
C ASN A 122 -9.73 17.16 11.99
N VAL A 123 -10.31 16.51 10.98
CA VAL A 123 -9.63 15.42 10.25
C VAL A 123 -8.39 15.98 9.55
N LYS A 124 -7.23 15.36 9.78
CA LYS A 124 -5.95 15.81 9.22
C LYS A 124 -5.45 14.96 8.07
N CYS A 125 -5.64 13.66 8.15
CA CYS A 125 -5.30 12.71 7.08
C CYS A 125 -6.07 11.41 7.25
N LEU A 126 -6.03 10.60 6.20
CA LEU A 126 -6.55 9.25 6.19
C LEU A 126 -5.42 8.27 5.87
N GLN A 127 -5.30 7.20 6.66
CA GLN A 127 -4.58 6.00 6.23
C GLN A 127 -5.57 5.10 5.51
N VAL A 128 -5.20 4.58 4.34
CA VAL A 128 -6.02 3.68 3.54
C VAL A 128 -5.23 2.44 3.17
N PHE A 129 -5.63 1.31 3.74
CA PHE A 129 -5.10 0.00 3.41
C PHE A 129 -6.16 -0.78 2.63
N TYR A 130 -5.78 -1.56 1.63
CA TYR A 130 -6.77 -2.25 0.80
C TYR A 130 -6.23 -3.50 0.10
N ALA A 131 -7.11 -4.47 -0.12
CA ALA A 131 -6.85 -5.63 -0.99
C ALA A 131 -7.63 -5.55 -2.32
N SER A 132 -8.53 -4.58 -2.44
CA SER A 132 -9.33 -4.33 -3.64
C SER A 132 -8.47 -3.97 -4.87
N ASN A 133 -9.05 -4.06 -6.06
CA ASN A 133 -8.39 -3.52 -7.26
C ASN A 133 -8.20 -1.98 -7.16
N SER A 134 -7.23 -1.44 -7.89
CA SER A 134 -6.88 0.00 -7.78
C SER A 134 -7.97 0.93 -8.31
N ILE A 135 -8.85 0.45 -9.21
CA ILE A 135 -10.01 1.22 -9.67
C ILE A 135 -11.00 1.44 -8.53
N SER A 136 -11.27 0.40 -7.72
CA SER A 136 -12.15 0.51 -6.57
C SER A 136 -11.65 1.58 -5.60
N VAL A 137 -10.34 1.66 -5.34
CA VAL A 137 -9.79 2.70 -4.46
C VAL A 137 -9.88 4.08 -5.08
N THR A 138 -9.66 4.21 -6.40
CA THR A 138 -9.81 5.47 -7.11
C THR A 138 -11.25 5.98 -7.08
N VAL A 139 -12.22 5.11 -7.35
CA VAL A 139 -13.66 5.41 -7.27
C VAL A 139 -14.05 5.79 -5.84
N PHE A 140 -13.63 5.00 -4.85
CA PHE A 140 -13.85 5.27 -3.43
C PHE A 140 -13.36 6.67 -3.05
N ARG A 141 -12.12 6.99 -3.38
CA ARG A 141 -11.47 8.28 -3.07
C ARG A 141 -12.12 9.46 -3.80
N ASN A 142 -12.60 9.26 -5.03
CA ASN A 142 -13.17 10.34 -5.82
C ASN A 142 -14.41 10.97 -5.17
N GLU A 143 -15.16 10.21 -4.37
CA GLU A 143 -16.37 10.69 -3.70
C GLU A 143 -16.08 11.77 -2.63
N PHE A 144 -14.92 11.72 -1.98
CA PHE A 144 -14.55 12.65 -0.91
C PHE A 144 -13.28 13.47 -1.21
N ARG A 145 -12.77 13.43 -2.45
CA ARG A 145 -11.54 14.16 -2.83
C ARG A 145 -11.62 15.68 -2.62
N HIS A 146 -12.82 16.24 -2.59
CA HIS A 146 -13.05 17.68 -2.41
C HIS A 146 -12.70 18.17 -0.99
N HIS A 147 -12.63 17.26 -0.01
CA HIS A 147 -12.09 17.54 1.32
C HIS A 147 -10.58 17.84 1.31
N LYS A 148 -9.87 17.47 0.23
CA LYS A 148 -8.42 17.70 0.04
C LYS A 148 -7.56 17.16 1.19
N LEU A 149 -8.01 16.07 1.82
CA LEU A 149 -7.28 15.41 2.89
C LEU A 149 -6.09 14.63 2.31
N PRO A 150 -4.89 14.78 2.89
CA PRO A 150 -3.77 13.87 2.69
C PRO A 150 -4.18 12.42 2.92
N MET A 151 -3.72 11.52 2.04
CA MET A 151 -3.96 10.09 2.12
C MET A 151 -2.65 9.33 1.94
N PHE A 152 -2.43 8.32 2.78
CA PHE A 152 -1.28 7.42 2.71
C PHE A 152 -1.71 5.99 3.01
N GLY A 153 -0.82 5.02 2.83
CA GLY A 153 -1.07 3.61 3.10
C GLY A 153 -0.73 2.69 1.93
N ILE A 154 -1.11 1.43 2.05
CA ILE A 154 -0.57 0.35 1.22
C ILE A 154 -1.66 -0.55 0.62
N LYS A 155 -1.37 -1.09 -0.57
CA LYS A 155 -2.13 -2.19 -1.18
C LYS A 155 -1.57 -3.53 -0.69
N ALA A 156 -2.44 -4.45 -0.32
CA ALA A 156 -2.04 -5.79 0.07
C ALA A 156 -1.30 -6.51 -1.07
N GLY A 157 -0.17 -7.12 -0.71
CA GLY A 157 0.68 -7.88 -1.62
C GLY A 157 0.27 -9.34 -1.72
N ARG A 158 0.45 -9.92 -2.90
CA ARG A 158 0.35 -11.38 -3.14
C ARG A 158 1.67 -11.91 -3.67
N ASN A 159 2.01 -13.14 -3.31
CA ASN A 159 3.14 -13.84 -3.87
C ASN A 159 2.74 -14.41 -5.24
N ILE A 160 3.36 -13.89 -6.30
CA ILE A 160 3.05 -14.25 -7.68
C ILE A 160 3.30 -15.74 -7.98
N ASN A 161 4.25 -16.37 -7.28
CA ASN A 161 4.59 -17.79 -7.49
C ASN A 161 3.63 -18.72 -6.74
N ARG A 162 3.18 -18.33 -5.54
CA ARG A 162 2.28 -19.14 -4.72
C ARG A 162 0.80 -18.93 -5.04
N LYS A 163 0.46 -17.88 -5.81
CA LYS A 163 -0.94 -17.53 -6.19
C LYS A 163 -1.87 -17.43 -4.98
N ASN A 164 -1.35 -16.97 -3.84
CA ASN A 164 -2.18 -16.73 -2.66
C ASN A 164 -3.07 -15.50 -2.86
N THR A 165 -4.14 -15.44 -2.08
CA THR A 165 -5.00 -14.26 -1.98
C THR A 165 -4.32 -13.21 -1.11
N ALA A 166 -4.36 -11.96 -1.56
CA ALA A 166 -3.93 -10.82 -0.73
C ALA A 166 -5.07 -10.42 0.20
N HIS A 167 -4.74 -10.07 1.44
CA HIS A 167 -5.72 -9.68 2.46
C HIS A 167 -5.39 -8.32 3.05
N VAL A 168 -6.42 -7.54 3.34
CA VAL A 168 -6.34 -6.35 4.20
C VAL A 168 -6.96 -6.67 5.56
N TYR A 169 -6.35 -6.17 6.61
CA TYR A 169 -6.75 -6.41 8.00
C TYR A 169 -7.35 -5.15 8.60
N GLY A 170 -8.48 -5.34 9.28
CA GLY A 170 -9.14 -4.33 10.08
C GLY A 170 -9.77 -4.95 11.32
N ARG A 171 -11.10 -4.79 11.46
CA ARG A 171 -11.93 -5.53 12.41
C ARG A 171 -12.09 -7.00 12.03
N ASP A 172 -11.92 -7.31 10.75
CA ASP A 172 -11.86 -8.65 10.19
C ASP A 172 -10.77 -8.72 9.11
N VAL A 173 -10.66 -9.88 8.45
CA VAL A 173 -9.78 -10.12 7.30
C VAL A 173 -10.60 -10.03 6.01
N TYR A 174 -10.17 -9.20 5.07
CA TYR A 174 -10.88 -9.02 3.80
C TYR A 174 -9.98 -9.33 2.59
N ALA A 175 -10.40 -10.27 1.75
CA ALA A 175 -9.80 -10.53 0.44
C ALA A 175 -10.10 -9.42 -0.58
N ASN A 176 -11.24 -8.76 -0.40
CA ASN A 176 -11.65 -7.60 -1.18
C ASN A 176 -12.24 -6.55 -0.23
N GLY A 177 -11.37 -5.70 0.29
CA GLY A 177 -11.78 -4.67 1.26
C GLY A 177 -10.94 -3.41 1.19
N ILE A 178 -11.42 -2.39 1.89
CA ILE A 178 -10.74 -1.12 2.16
C ILE A 178 -10.88 -0.85 3.65
N VAL A 179 -9.76 -0.62 4.34
CA VAL A 179 -9.70 -0.22 5.74
C VAL A 179 -9.14 1.19 5.81
N VAL A 180 -9.87 2.08 6.47
CA VAL A 180 -9.54 3.50 6.60
C VAL A 180 -9.38 3.87 8.05
N VAL A 181 -8.30 4.57 8.40
CA VAL A 181 -8.13 5.19 9.72
C VAL A 181 -8.07 6.70 9.55
N ALA A 182 -9.01 7.42 10.15
CA ALA A 182 -9.04 8.87 10.18
C ALA A 182 -8.28 9.42 11.39
N PHE A 183 -7.35 10.34 11.14
CA PHE A 183 -6.54 10.99 12.18
C PHE A 183 -7.14 12.36 12.52
N ILE A 184 -7.62 12.52 13.75
CA ILE A 184 -8.36 13.69 14.18
C ILE A 184 -7.58 14.43 15.26
N ASN A 185 -7.04 15.61 14.91
CA ASN A 185 -6.28 16.49 15.81
C ASN A 185 -5.96 17.82 15.12
N SER A 186 -6.41 18.95 15.66
CA SER A 186 -6.15 20.27 15.06
C SER A 186 -4.66 20.65 14.96
N THR A 187 -3.81 20.06 15.81
CA THR A 187 -2.37 20.37 15.94
C THR A 187 -1.44 19.32 15.35
N LEU A 188 -1.97 18.20 14.83
CA LEU A 188 -1.15 17.19 14.17
C LEU A 188 -0.49 17.77 12.91
N LYS A 189 0.83 17.63 12.83
CA LYS A 189 1.64 17.99 11.67
C LYS A 189 1.94 16.73 10.87
N LEU A 190 1.97 16.88 9.55
CA LEU A 190 2.22 15.78 8.62
C LEU A 190 3.38 16.17 7.71
N PHE A 191 4.25 15.22 7.49
CA PHE A 191 5.25 15.25 6.43
C PHE A 191 5.01 14.01 5.59
N MET A 192 4.84 14.20 4.28
CA MET A 192 4.63 13.12 3.34
C MET A 192 5.68 13.24 2.25
N GLU A 193 6.38 12.14 2.04
CA GLU A 193 7.35 12.00 0.98
C GLU A 193 7.10 10.66 0.27
N ASN A 194 7.43 10.60 -1.01
CA ASN A 194 7.41 9.37 -1.78
C ASN A 194 8.81 9.11 -2.32
N ASN A 195 9.46 8.08 -1.81
CA ASN A 195 10.78 7.64 -2.25
C ASN A 195 10.63 6.42 -3.17
N LEU A 196 10.48 6.66 -4.47
CA LEU A 196 10.29 5.58 -5.45
C LEU A 196 11.57 4.78 -5.74
N GLY A 197 12.75 5.39 -5.61
CA GLY A 197 14.05 4.81 -6.00
C GLY A 197 14.26 4.66 -7.52
N TRP A 198 13.21 4.36 -8.29
CA TRP A 198 13.26 4.20 -9.75
C TRP A 198 13.48 5.52 -10.48
N GLN A 199 14.48 5.55 -11.37
CA GLN A 199 14.82 6.71 -12.18
C GLN A 199 14.38 6.53 -13.64
N PRO A 200 13.63 7.47 -14.22
CA PRO A 200 13.19 7.39 -15.60
C PRO A 200 14.37 7.50 -16.56
N ILE A 201 14.41 6.65 -17.57
CA ILE A 201 15.46 6.55 -18.57
C ILE A 201 14.93 6.47 -20.00
N GLY A 202 15.78 6.89 -20.92
CA GLY A 202 15.50 6.78 -22.35
C GLY A 202 14.42 7.74 -22.83
N ARG A 203 13.74 7.34 -23.90
CA ARG A 203 12.75 8.16 -24.59
C ARG A 203 11.38 8.07 -23.89
N GLU A 204 10.70 9.21 -23.83
CA GLU A 204 9.29 9.28 -23.48
C GLU A 204 8.40 8.70 -24.58
N MET A 205 7.42 7.90 -24.17
CA MET A 205 6.45 7.22 -25.01
C MET A 205 5.05 7.46 -24.48
N ALA A 206 4.03 7.32 -25.33
CA ALA A 206 2.64 7.52 -24.96
C ALA A 206 1.85 6.22 -25.04
N ILE A 207 0.97 6.00 -24.06
CA ILE A 207 -0.06 4.97 -24.14
C ILE A 207 -1.09 5.40 -25.18
N THR A 208 -1.20 4.66 -26.29
CA THR A 208 -2.12 4.98 -27.39
C THR A 208 -3.41 4.18 -27.36
N LYS A 209 -3.43 3.04 -26.65
CA LYS A 209 -4.63 2.22 -26.50
C LYS A 209 -4.59 1.39 -25.22
N THR A 210 -5.71 1.36 -24.51
CA THR A 210 -5.93 0.50 -23.33
C THR A 210 -7.16 -0.38 -23.52
N GLU A 211 -7.22 -1.46 -22.75
CA GLU A 211 -8.42 -2.27 -22.54
C GLU A 211 -8.81 -2.20 -21.07
N GLY A 212 -10.00 -1.68 -20.81
CA GLY A 212 -10.33 -1.22 -19.46
C GLY A 212 -9.35 -0.13 -19.01
N ASP A 213 -9.00 -0.17 -17.74
CA ASP A 213 -8.19 0.84 -17.07
C ASP A 213 -6.84 0.32 -16.57
N ASN A 214 -6.53 -0.97 -16.78
CA ASN A 214 -5.31 -1.58 -16.27
C ASN A 214 -4.55 -2.42 -17.31
N ILE A 215 -5.05 -2.53 -18.55
CA ILE A 215 -4.37 -3.24 -19.65
C ILE A 215 -3.97 -2.22 -20.70
N VAL A 216 -2.69 -2.20 -21.04
CA VAL A 216 -2.14 -1.42 -22.16
C VAL A 216 -1.99 -2.34 -23.36
N SER A 217 -2.73 -2.05 -24.43
CA SER A 217 -2.65 -2.80 -25.68
C SER A 217 -1.66 -2.17 -26.65
N GLU A 218 -1.56 -0.83 -26.67
CA GLU A 218 -0.63 -0.13 -27.56
C GLU A 218 0.13 1.02 -26.88
N ILE A 219 1.41 1.11 -27.23
CA ILE A 219 2.33 2.20 -26.91
C ILE A 219 2.88 2.76 -28.21
N ASP A 220 2.81 4.07 -28.40
CA ASP A 220 3.26 4.74 -29.63
C ASP A 220 2.73 4.05 -30.91
N LYS A 221 1.49 3.51 -30.85
CA LYS A 221 0.81 2.74 -31.91
C LYS A 221 1.44 1.39 -32.26
N ASN A 222 2.26 0.83 -31.38
CA ASN A 222 2.81 -0.53 -31.49
C ASN A 222 2.34 -1.38 -30.30
N PRO A 223 2.32 -2.72 -30.41
CA PRO A 223 2.00 -3.60 -29.27
C PRO A 223 2.81 -3.24 -28.03
N ALA A 224 2.16 -3.19 -26.86
CA ALA A 224 2.76 -2.67 -25.64
C ALA A 224 4.04 -3.42 -25.23
N THR A 225 4.09 -4.74 -25.41
CA THR A 225 5.26 -5.57 -25.11
C THR A 225 6.49 -5.26 -25.96
N GLU A 226 6.33 -4.63 -27.13
CA GLU A 226 7.47 -4.27 -27.99
C GLU A 226 8.44 -3.30 -27.33
N VAL A 227 7.99 -2.50 -26.36
CA VAL A 227 8.87 -1.64 -25.56
C VAL A 227 9.96 -2.47 -24.90
N TYR A 228 9.58 -3.54 -24.20
CA TYR A 228 10.52 -4.41 -23.49
C TYR A 228 11.35 -5.25 -24.46
N ALA A 229 10.77 -5.74 -25.57
CA ALA A 229 11.50 -6.47 -26.60
C ALA A 229 12.58 -5.60 -27.28
N LYS A 230 12.25 -4.34 -27.58
CA LYS A 230 13.14 -3.40 -28.26
C LYS A 230 14.31 -3.00 -27.36
N TYR A 231 14.03 -2.55 -26.14
CA TYR A 231 15.02 -1.92 -25.27
C TYR A 231 15.73 -2.90 -24.33
N LEU A 232 15.04 -3.94 -23.83
CA LEU A 232 15.60 -4.90 -22.88
C LEU A 232 15.84 -6.29 -23.48
N LYS A 233 15.45 -6.53 -24.74
CA LYS A 233 15.51 -7.85 -25.41
C LYS A 233 14.68 -8.92 -24.70
N VAL A 234 13.61 -8.50 -24.02
CA VAL A 234 12.67 -9.40 -23.34
C VAL A 234 11.42 -9.55 -24.19
N ASN A 235 11.21 -10.75 -24.73
CA ASN A 235 9.98 -11.10 -25.44
C ASN A 235 8.91 -11.66 -24.46
N PRO A 236 7.61 -11.50 -24.76
CA PRO A 236 6.53 -12.11 -23.98
C PRO A 236 6.71 -13.62 -23.81
N ASN A 237 6.69 -14.09 -22.57
CA ASN A 237 6.70 -15.50 -22.20
C ASN A 237 6.27 -15.65 -20.72
N GLN A 238 6.25 -16.88 -20.21
CA GLN A 238 5.85 -17.17 -18.81
C GLN A 238 6.73 -16.48 -17.74
N TYR A 239 7.94 -16.04 -18.09
CA TYR A 239 8.89 -15.35 -17.22
C TYR A 239 8.90 -13.83 -17.47
N PHE A 240 7.98 -13.29 -18.28
CA PHE A 240 7.98 -11.88 -18.66
C PHE A 240 8.04 -10.94 -17.45
N VAL A 241 7.14 -11.12 -16.48
CA VAL A 241 7.07 -10.30 -15.26
C VAL A 241 8.38 -10.31 -14.49
N GLN A 242 8.98 -11.49 -14.30
CA GLN A 242 10.25 -11.64 -13.58
C GLN A 242 11.41 -10.93 -14.29
N ASN A 243 11.36 -10.82 -15.62
CA ASN A 243 12.40 -10.16 -16.41
C ASN A 243 12.20 -8.64 -16.52
N VAL A 244 11.00 -8.12 -16.24
CA VAL A 244 10.66 -6.70 -16.42
C VAL A 244 10.28 -5.97 -15.14
N CYS A 245 10.04 -6.68 -14.03
CA CYS A 245 9.64 -6.05 -12.76
C CYS A 245 10.70 -5.07 -12.23
N ASP A 246 11.97 -5.29 -12.59
CA ASP A 246 13.09 -4.40 -12.28
C ASP A 246 13.19 -3.20 -13.25
N PHE A 247 12.22 -3.02 -14.14
CA PHE A 247 12.18 -1.93 -15.11
C PHE A 247 10.76 -1.35 -15.24
N PRO A 248 10.15 -0.87 -14.14
CA PRO A 248 8.80 -0.35 -14.20
C PRO A 248 8.69 0.85 -15.14
N LEU A 249 7.47 1.08 -15.63
CA LEU A 249 7.16 2.31 -16.35
C LEU A 249 6.96 3.44 -15.33
N ILE A 250 7.66 4.56 -15.50
CA ILE A 250 7.43 5.77 -14.72
C ILE A 250 6.57 6.71 -15.54
N LEU A 251 5.41 7.07 -14.98
CA LEU A 251 4.51 8.09 -15.50
C LEU A 251 4.46 9.29 -14.55
N GLU A 252 4.13 10.46 -15.08
CA GLU A 252 3.97 11.68 -14.28
C GLU A 252 2.51 12.12 -14.29
N ARG A 253 1.92 12.30 -13.10
CA ARG A 253 0.58 12.86 -12.93
C ARG A 253 0.58 13.87 -11.79
N ASN A 254 0.03 15.06 -12.04
CA ASN A 254 -0.05 16.14 -11.06
C ASN A 254 1.32 16.53 -10.44
N GLY A 255 2.40 16.47 -11.22
CA GLY A 255 3.76 16.75 -10.74
C GLY A 255 4.38 15.65 -9.88
N HIS A 256 3.74 14.48 -9.78
CA HIS A 256 4.26 13.33 -9.06
C HIS A 256 4.64 12.21 -10.04
N GLN A 257 5.82 11.66 -9.83
CA GLN A 257 6.23 10.42 -10.47
C GLN A 257 5.48 9.24 -9.85
N ILE A 258 5.08 8.31 -10.68
CA ILE A 258 4.31 7.13 -10.31
C ILE A 258 4.88 5.93 -11.07
N ALA A 259 5.19 4.86 -10.34
CA ALA A 259 5.64 3.61 -10.95
C ALA A 259 4.45 2.71 -11.34
N ARG A 260 4.63 2.00 -12.46
CA ARG A 260 3.74 0.95 -12.96
C ARG A 260 4.59 -0.28 -13.28
N VAL A 261 4.58 -1.23 -12.36
CA VAL A 261 5.23 -2.54 -12.52
C VAL A 261 4.27 -3.44 -13.31
N PRO A 262 4.71 -4.04 -14.44
CA PRO A 262 3.91 -5.04 -15.15
C PRO A 262 3.56 -6.24 -14.26
N GLU A 263 2.30 -6.69 -14.31
CA GLU A 263 1.83 -7.89 -13.59
C GLU A 263 1.61 -9.11 -14.50
N ALA A 264 1.36 -8.88 -15.79
CA ALA A 264 1.20 -9.94 -16.78
C ALA A 264 1.40 -9.39 -18.20
N CYS A 265 1.56 -10.29 -19.16
CA CYS A 265 1.46 -9.99 -20.58
C CYS A 265 0.61 -11.04 -21.30
N THR A 266 0.05 -10.66 -22.44
CA THR A 266 -0.65 -11.60 -23.35
C THR A 266 0.23 -11.92 -24.56
N GLU A 267 -0.09 -13.01 -25.26
CA GLU A 267 0.58 -13.37 -26.53
C GLU A 267 0.32 -12.32 -27.62
N GLU A 268 -0.80 -11.59 -27.53
CA GLU A 268 -1.18 -10.50 -28.43
C GLU A 268 -0.39 -9.20 -28.17
N GLY A 269 0.51 -9.22 -27.18
CA GLY A 269 1.43 -8.12 -26.89
C GLY A 269 0.87 -7.04 -25.97
N GLN A 270 -0.18 -7.35 -25.20
CA GLN A 270 -0.73 -6.45 -24.19
C GLN A 270 0.02 -6.62 -22.86
N ILE A 271 0.00 -5.59 -22.01
CA ILE A 271 0.59 -5.61 -20.67
C ILE A 271 -0.48 -5.22 -19.64
N ALA A 272 -0.64 -6.05 -18.61
CA ALA A 272 -1.53 -5.75 -17.49
C ALA A 272 -0.75 -5.16 -16.30
N PHE A 273 -1.38 -4.24 -15.59
CA PHE A 273 -0.82 -3.56 -14.41
C PHE A 273 -1.70 -3.75 -13.17
N ALA A 274 -1.08 -3.62 -12.00
CA ALA A 274 -1.74 -3.64 -10.70
C ALA A 274 -2.70 -2.46 -10.48
N SER A 275 -2.44 -1.36 -11.20
CA SER A 275 -3.01 -0.04 -11.01
C SER A 275 -3.33 0.64 -12.34
N ASP A 276 -4.11 1.71 -12.25
CA ASP A 276 -4.71 2.40 -13.39
C ASP A 276 -3.68 3.00 -14.35
N VAL A 277 -3.99 2.89 -15.64
CA VAL A 277 -3.28 3.45 -16.79
C VAL A 277 -4.31 4.02 -17.76
N HIS A 278 -4.00 5.15 -18.37
CA HIS A 278 -4.93 5.85 -19.25
C HIS A 278 -4.30 6.11 -20.61
N VAL A 279 -5.14 6.07 -21.65
CA VAL A 279 -4.75 6.58 -22.97
C VAL A 279 -4.32 8.04 -22.82
N GLY A 280 -3.15 8.37 -23.39
CA GLY A 280 -2.52 9.68 -23.28
C GLY A 280 -1.55 9.85 -22.12
N ASP A 281 -1.45 8.88 -21.20
CA ASP A 281 -0.34 8.87 -20.23
C ASP A 281 0.98 8.78 -20.99
N HIS A 282 1.92 9.63 -20.56
CA HIS A 282 3.31 9.60 -21.03
C HIS A 282 4.16 8.88 -20.00
N PHE A 283 5.07 8.04 -20.47
CA PHE A 283 5.92 7.24 -19.59
C PHE A 283 7.32 7.06 -20.15
N ARG A 284 8.23 6.67 -19.25
CA ARG A 284 9.60 6.24 -19.56
C ARG A 284 9.85 4.88 -18.92
N LEU A 285 10.74 4.09 -19.51
CA LEU A 285 11.33 2.97 -18.77
C LEU A 285 12.09 3.53 -17.57
N SER A 286 12.33 2.72 -16.56
CA SER A 286 13.16 3.12 -15.42
C SER A 286 14.06 2.01 -14.96
N TYR A 287 15.08 2.36 -14.20
CA TYR A 287 15.81 1.41 -13.37
C TYR A 287 16.22 2.08 -12.06
N ALA A 288 16.62 1.30 -11.07
CA ALA A 288 17.14 1.77 -9.80
C ALA A 288 18.57 1.23 -9.63
N THR A 289 19.45 2.03 -9.03
CA THR A 289 20.76 1.54 -8.57
C THR A 289 20.84 1.61 -7.05
N PRO A 290 21.66 0.74 -6.42
CA PRO A 290 21.89 0.82 -4.98
C PRO A 290 22.36 2.21 -4.55
N GLU A 291 23.28 2.83 -5.28
CA GLU A 291 23.84 4.15 -4.94
C GLU A 291 22.77 5.24 -4.89
N GLN A 292 21.87 5.25 -5.88
CA GLN A 292 20.77 6.22 -5.92
C GLN A 292 19.75 5.96 -4.83
N LEU A 293 19.42 4.68 -4.58
CA LEU A 293 18.49 4.32 -3.50
C LEU A 293 19.03 4.74 -2.13
N PHE A 294 20.31 4.51 -1.86
CA PHE A 294 20.95 4.97 -0.62
C PHE A 294 20.96 6.49 -0.52
N ALA A 295 21.34 7.21 -1.58
CA ALA A 295 21.35 8.67 -1.56
C ALA A 295 19.95 9.27 -1.32
N LEU A 296 18.90 8.71 -1.96
CA LEU A 296 17.52 9.13 -1.72
C LEU A 296 17.08 8.82 -0.30
N THR A 297 17.46 7.65 0.24
CA THR A 297 17.13 7.26 1.61
C THR A 297 17.81 8.18 2.63
N GLU A 298 19.08 8.53 2.42
CA GLU A 298 19.81 9.49 3.27
C GLU A 298 19.12 10.86 3.27
N GLN A 299 18.66 11.33 2.11
CA GLN A 299 17.91 12.58 2.01
C GLN A 299 16.58 12.50 2.77
N SER A 300 15.80 11.42 2.60
CA SER A 300 14.56 11.21 3.34
C SER A 300 14.78 11.20 4.86
N VAL A 301 15.87 10.58 5.33
CA VAL A 301 16.24 10.59 6.76
C VAL A 301 16.52 12.02 7.22
N GLN A 302 17.31 12.79 6.47
CA GLN A 302 17.60 14.17 6.80
C GLN A 302 16.34 15.05 6.83
N ASP A 303 15.40 14.83 5.91
CA ASP A 303 14.15 15.58 5.86
C ASP A 303 13.23 15.23 7.04
N LEU A 304 13.19 13.95 7.45
CA LEU A 304 12.49 13.52 8.65
C LEU A 304 13.11 14.08 9.94
N GLU A 305 14.44 14.16 10.02
CA GLU A 305 15.15 14.81 11.13
C GLU A 305 14.83 16.31 11.20
N ASN A 306 14.89 17.00 10.06
CA ASN A 306 14.53 18.42 9.96
C ASN A 306 13.06 18.68 10.34
N PHE A 307 12.17 17.75 9.99
CA PHE A 307 10.77 17.78 10.39
C PHE A 307 10.56 17.47 11.89
N CYS A 308 11.56 16.88 12.55
CA CYS A 308 11.49 16.37 13.92
C CYS A 308 10.36 15.34 14.08
N ALA A 309 10.34 14.33 13.20
CA ALA A 309 9.33 13.29 13.20
C ALA A 309 9.24 12.56 14.56
N GLU A 310 8.06 12.51 15.17
CA GLU A 310 7.80 11.73 16.38
C GLU A 310 7.51 10.24 16.08
N VAL A 311 7.00 9.96 14.87
CA VAL A 311 6.52 8.65 14.40
C VAL A 311 6.67 8.62 12.88
N VAL A 312 7.02 7.45 12.33
CA VAL A 312 7.01 7.20 10.88
C VAL A 312 6.00 6.09 10.59
N LEU A 313 5.05 6.36 9.69
CA LEU A 313 4.00 5.41 9.30
C LEU A 313 4.14 5.08 7.81
N ASN A 314 3.92 3.81 7.47
CA ASN A 314 3.77 3.33 6.10
C ASN A 314 2.28 3.23 5.71
#